data_AF-A0AAD3CQY6-F1
#
_entry.id   AF-A0AAD3CQY6-F1
#
_cell.length_a   1.000
_cell.length_b   1.000
_cell.length_c   1.000
_cell.angle_alpha   90.00
_cell.angle_beta   90.00
_cell.angle_gamma   90.00
#
_symmetry.space_group_name_H-M   'P 1'
#
loop_
_entity.id
_entity.type
_entity.pdbx_description
1 polymer ?
#
loop_
_entity_poly.entity_id
_entity_poly.type
_entity_poly.pdbx_seq_one_letter_code
_entity_poly.pdbx_strand_id
1 'polypeptide(L)'
;MSDFLATVEKLYSLQICGAAISLIASSTIVFVSRKSFLVVLSSGEHQEQASETDVRDKICTPYRRILIGISFVDMLQSLSLVVGPIITPSDSTPWGRGNVASCETFGFLLLMASLAAPLYSVLLTFYFLCKIKYKMSNEKFREKCEKRAYALIWLFVGLTSLAALFTGSINQMPTGSACHVSSMPLGCRDNPDVECERGGQTVLVFIFIYIMNSVLSLLGVVTLLAIICRQILHRESISHGGHAENTSKRWCRFCRLISRVFHRHDDETDNMYMSRMYLSQMLIQALLYTFVYVLTFLGTWISSGFRMFDKTPPVWNLYLFNWWYAFGGALNILVLTRPKIRVLRIQHPDLSWFQSFWLVLKAGVDLPDEEKIAKVQSECNSPIAIVKTGPSSNINVNSSIGSISQPGEDNEPDADVDYLFCCWGLWYTKLDYTEDLMQYASEVSSYHDDEDTMSVSSQRQQMNRGTSLRSNAYNMSLKSIVEEGVNSTTGSVDEPEHIVDHRDYSYYQLTKELNKLYIIGAKAS
;
A
#
# COMPACT_ATOMS: atom_id res chain seq x y z
N MET A 1 0.73 11.02 36.17
CA MET A 1 -0.31 11.70 35.36
C MET A 1 0.27 12.82 34.50
N SER A 2 1.05 13.76 35.05
CA SER A 2 1.70 14.85 34.28
C SER A 2 2.54 14.37 33.09
N ASP A 3 3.44 13.39 33.29
CA ASP A 3 4.31 12.89 32.21
C ASP A 3 3.55 12.16 31.10
N PHE A 4 2.43 11.53 31.46
CA PHE A 4 1.53 10.87 30.51
C PHE A 4 0.82 11.92 29.64
N LEU A 5 0.30 12.99 30.24
CA LEU A 5 -0.34 14.09 29.51
C LEU A 5 0.65 14.77 28.55
N ALA A 6 1.88 15.04 29.00
CA ALA A 6 2.93 15.62 28.14
C ALA A 6 3.31 14.70 26.96
N THR A 7 3.30 13.39 27.18
CA THR A 7 3.53 12.39 26.11
C THR A 7 2.40 12.40 25.10
N VAL A 8 1.16 12.45 25.58
CA VAL A 8 -0.05 12.48 24.76
C VAL A 8 -0.11 13.76 23.92
N GLU A 9 0.25 14.92 24.48
CA GLU A 9 0.31 16.20 23.75
C GLU A 9 1.33 16.18 22.60
N LYS A 10 2.50 15.57 22.81
CA LYS A 10 3.51 15.39 21.75
C LYS A 10 3.01 14.47 20.65
N LEU A 11 2.37 13.36 21.02
CA LEU A 11 1.73 12.43 20.07
C LEU A 11 0.66 13.15 19.24
N TYR A 12 -0.11 14.05 19.84
CA TYR A 12 -1.13 14.83 19.13
C TYR A 12 -0.56 15.77 18.10
N SER A 13 0.40 16.58 18.52
CA SER A 13 1.05 17.54 17.62
C SER A 13 1.61 16.81 16.39
N LEU A 14 2.15 15.63 16.60
CA LEU A 14 2.75 14.81 15.56
C LEU A 14 1.73 14.15 14.63
N GLN A 15 0.64 13.59 15.19
CA GLN A 15 -0.48 13.06 14.41
C GLN A 15 -1.10 14.15 13.55
N ILE A 16 -1.39 15.33 14.14
CA ILE A 16 -2.01 16.45 13.43
C ILE A 16 -1.08 16.94 12.31
N CYS A 17 0.22 17.11 12.58
CA CYS A 17 1.19 17.50 11.55
C CYS A 17 1.27 16.48 10.42
N GLY A 18 1.41 15.18 10.74
CA GLY A 18 1.45 14.11 9.74
C GLY A 18 0.18 14.06 8.89
N ALA A 19 -0.98 14.12 9.55
CA ALA A 19 -2.27 14.07 8.88
C ALA A 19 -2.54 15.33 8.06
N ALA A 20 -2.10 16.51 8.51
CA ALA A 20 -2.18 17.74 7.71
C ALA A 20 -1.30 17.66 6.45
N ILE A 21 -0.07 17.14 6.57
CA ILE A 21 0.81 16.90 5.42
C ILE A 21 0.15 15.93 4.44
N SER A 22 -0.38 14.81 4.94
CA SER A 22 -1.11 13.83 4.13
C SER A 22 -2.37 14.40 3.49
N LEU A 23 -3.10 15.26 4.19
CA LEU A 23 -4.28 15.95 3.66
C LEU A 23 -3.90 16.88 2.51
N ILE A 24 -2.88 17.73 2.68
CA ILE A 24 -2.38 18.64 1.65
C ILE A 24 -1.90 17.85 0.43
N ALA A 25 -1.13 16.80 0.69
CA ALA A 25 -0.66 15.84 -0.30
C ALA A 25 -1.85 15.30 -1.12
N SER A 26 -2.75 14.56 -0.48
CA SER A 26 -3.85 13.89 -1.17
C SER A 26 -4.79 14.87 -1.88
N SER A 27 -5.06 16.02 -1.27
CA SER A 27 -5.85 17.09 -1.90
C SER A 27 -5.17 17.62 -3.16
N THR A 28 -3.84 17.72 -3.17
CA THR A 28 -3.07 18.13 -4.35
C THR A 28 -3.29 17.13 -5.48
N ILE A 29 -3.21 15.81 -5.23
CA ILE A 29 -3.47 14.80 -6.28
C ILE A 29 -4.89 14.94 -6.84
N VAL A 30 -5.90 15.05 -5.97
CA VAL A 30 -7.30 15.13 -6.39
C VAL A 30 -7.55 16.39 -7.21
N PHE A 31 -7.03 17.54 -6.77
CA PHE A 31 -7.17 18.81 -7.45
C PHE A 31 -6.47 18.83 -8.82
N VAL A 32 -5.23 18.34 -8.84
CA VAL A 32 -4.45 18.15 -10.07
C VAL A 32 -5.19 17.29 -11.07
N SER A 33 -5.70 16.14 -10.62
CA SER A 33 -6.43 15.19 -11.47
C SER A 33 -7.72 15.80 -12.02
N ARG A 34 -8.41 16.63 -11.22
CA ARG A 34 -9.60 17.36 -11.67
C ARG A 34 -9.28 18.41 -12.72
N LYS A 35 -8.16 19.14 -12.58
CA LYS A 35 -7.76 20.15 -13.57
C LYS A 35 -7.50 19.51 -14.93
N SER A 36 -6.79 18.38 -14.97
CA SER A 36 -6.58 17.62 -16.22
C SER A 36 -7.91 17.19 -16.84
N PHE A 37 -8.90 16.80 -16.01
CA PHE A 37 -10.23 16.43 -16.49
C PHE A 37 -11.02 17.63 -17.06
N LEU A 38 -10.99 18.78 -16.40
CA LEU A 38 -11.69 19.98 -16.86
C LEU A 38 -11.08 20.54 -18.16
N VAL A 39 -9.76 20.49 -18.32
CA VAL A 39 -9.10 20.90 -19.57
C VAL A 39 -9.54 20.03 -20.73
N VAL A 40 -9.67 18.71 -20.50
CA VAL A 40 -10.19 17.78 -21.52
C VAL A 40 -11.65 18.10 -21.88
N LEU A 41 -12.50 18.45 -20.91
CA LEU A 41 -13.88 18.83 -21.19
C LEU A 41 -14.01 20.17 -21.91
N SER A 42 -13.12 21.13 -21.62
CA SER A 42 -13.18 22.47 -22.22
C SER A 42 -12.62 22.53 -23.65
N SER A 43 -11.87 21.52 -24.11
CA SER A 43 -11.21 21.55 -25.42
C SER A 43 -12.10 21.06 -26.57
N GLY A 44 -13.29 20.52 -26.27
CA GLY A 44 -14.11 19.78 -27.24
C GLY A 44 -15.04 20.60 -28.15
N GLU A 45 -14.84 21.91 -28.31
CA GLU A 45 -15.74 22.73 -29.14
C GLU A 45 -15.27 22.99 -30.58
N HIS A 46 -14.00 22.77 -30.95
CA HIS A 46 -13.50 23.22 -32.26
C HIS A 46 -12.52 22.33 -33.03
N GLN A 47 -12.24 21.09 -32.63
CA GLN A 47 -11.24 20.27 -33.33
C GLN A 47 -11.77 18.92 -33.83
N GLU A 48 -11.59 18.73 -35.14
CA GLU A 48 -11.71 17.54 -35.98
C GLU A 48 -11.80 16.17 -35.25
N GLN A 49 -12.96 15.52 -35.38
CA GLN A 49 -13.48 14.40 -34.57
C GLN A 49 -12.64 13.09 -34.53
N ALA A 50 -11.63 12.92 -35.37
CA ALA A 50 -10.87 11.66 -35.44
C ALA A 50 -9.61 11.63 -34.54
N SER A 51 -9.07 12.79 -34.16
CA SER A 51 -7.87 12.88 -33.31
C SER A 51 -8.18 13.02 -31.82
N GLU A 52 -9.39 13.45 -31.47
CA GLU A 52 -9.72 13.83 -30.09
C GLU A 52 -10.02 12.61 -29.19
N THR A 53 -10.53 11.52 -29.77
CA THR A 53 -10.82 10.27 -29.04
C THR A 53 -9.56 9.64 -28.46
N ASP A 54 -8.45 9.60 -29.21
CA ASP A 54 -7.18 9.02 -28.76
C ASP A 54 -6.54 9.82 -27.61
N VAL A 55 -6.61 11.16 -27.64
CA VAL A 55 -6.07 12.00 -26.55
C VAL A 55 -6.88 11.83 -25.27
N ARG A 56 -8.21 11.77 -25.37
CA ARG A 56 -9.10 11.60 -24.22
C ARG A 56 -8.89 10.26 -23.51
N ASP A 57 -8.68 9.19 -24.27
CA ASP A 57 -8.45 7.85 -23.73
C ASP A 57 -7.07 7.73 -23.04
N LYS A 58 -6.07 8.51 -23.47
CA LYS A 58 -4.74 8.55 -22.83
C LYS A 58 -4.74 9.25 -21.46
N ILE A 59 -5.61 10.23 -21.23
CA ILE A 59 -5.59 11.05 -19.99
C ILE A 59 -6.37 10.38 -18.85
N CYS A 60 -7.42 9.61 -19.15
CA CYS A 60 -8.25 8.94 -18.16
C CYS A 60 -8.03 7.41 -18.12
N THR A 61 -6.81 6.97 -17.82
CA THR A 61 -6.55 5.54 -17.63
C THR A 61 -7.19 5.00 -16.34
N PRO A 62 -7.64 3.72 -16.30
CA PRO A 62 -8.17 3.10 -15.08
C PRO A 62 -7.21 3.19 -13.89
N TYR A 63 -5.91 3.05 -14.17
CA TYR A 63 -4.85 3.25 -13.21
C TYR A 63 -4.95 4.60 -12.46
N ARG A 64 -5.09 5.71 -13.20
CA ARG A 64 -5.23 7.04 -12.60
C ARG A 64 -6.50 7.16 -11.77
N ARG A 65 -7.62 6.59 -12.22
CA ARG A 65 -8.87 6.59 -11.45
C ARG A 65 -8.71 5.85 -10.13
N ILE A 66 -8.12 4.65 -10.14
CA ILE A 66 -7.82 3.87 -8.92
C ILE A 66 -6.98 4.70 -7.94
N LEU A 67 -5.96 5.40 -8.44
CA LEU A 67 -5.13 6.27 -7.62
C LEU A 67 -5.90 7.46 -7.04
N ILE A 68 -6.79 8.08 -7.81
CA ILE A 68 -7.70 9.12 -7.30
C ILE A 68 -8.56 8.54 -6.18
N GLY A 69 -9.04 7.31 -6.31
CA GLY A 69 -9.75 6.58 -5.26
C GLY A 69 -8.91 6.43 -3.98
N ILE A 70 -7.66 5.99 -4.11
CA ILE A 70 -6.70 5.89 -2.99
C ILE A 70 -6.48 7.26 -2.33
N SER A 71 -6.20 8.30 -3.13
CA SER A 71 -5.99 9.65 -2.59
C SER A 71 -7.24 10.23 -1.94
N PHE A 72 -8.43 9.93 -2.46
CA PHE A 72 -9.68 10.38 -1.88
C PHE A 72 -9.90 9.75 -0.49
N VAL A 73 -9.66 8.45 -0.33
CA VAL A 73 -9.78 7.80 0.98
C VAL A 73 -8.70 8.30 1.95
N ASP A 74 -7.47 8.52 1.49
CA ASP A 74 -6.40 9.13 2.30
C ASP A 74 -6.77 10.54 2.76
N MET A 75 -7.46 11.32 1.92
CA MET A 75 -7.96 12.65 2.26
C MET A 75 -9.03 12.58 3.36
N LEU A 76 -10.00 11.67 3.24
CA LEU A 76 -11.03 11.45 4.27
C LEU A 76 -10.41 11.01 5.60
N GLN A 77 -9.49 10.04 5.56
CA GLN A 77 -8.75 9.57 6.74
C GLN A 77 -7.99 10.72 7.40
N SER A 78 -7.22 11.47 6.61
CA SER A 78 -6.40 12.58 7.10
C SER A 78 -7.26 13.69 7.70
N LEU A 79 -8.38 14.04 7.05
CA LEU A 79 -9.33 15.02 7.57
C LEU A 79 -9.90 14.58 8.93
N SER A 80 -10.33 13.34 9.06
CA SER A 80 -10.82 12.80 10.34
C SER A 80 -9.75 12.77 11.43
N LEU A 81 -8.48 12.52 11.09
CA LEU A 81 -7.38 12.53 12.06
C LEU A 81 -6.97 13.95 12.49
N VAL A 82 -7.06 14.94 11.61
CA VAL A 82 -6.76 16.36 11.92
C VAL A 82 -7.87 16.95 12.79
N VAL A 83 -9.13 16.73 12.40
CA VAL A 83 -10.29 17.33 13.08
C VAL A 83 -10.66 16.55 14.34
N GLY A 84 -10.39 15.25 14.36
CA GLY A 84 -10.74 14.28 15.40
C GLY A 84 -10.63 14.79 16.83
N PRO A 85 -9.46 15.27 17.29
CA PRO A 85 -9.29 15.73 18.67
C PRO A 85 -10.25 16.86 19.07
N ILE A 86 -10.54 17.79 18.14
CA ILE A 86 -11.33 19.00 18.39
C ILE A 86 -12.82 18.66 18.48
N ILE A 87 -13.29 17.70 17.71
CA ILE A 87 -14.71 17.32 17.62
C ILE A 87 -15.12 16.23 18.62
N THR A 88 -14.19 15.76 19.45
CA THR A 88 -14.54 14.91 20.59
C THR A 88 -15.47 15.68 21.54
N PRO A 89 -16.39 14.99 22.23
CA PRO A 89 -17.22 15.60 23.27
C PRO A 89 -16.40 16.39 24.29
N SER A 90 -16.88 17.58 24.66
CA SER A 90 -16.13 18.52 25.51
C SER A 90 -15.92 18.06 26.95
N ASP A 91 -16.72 17.11 27.41
CA ASP A 91 -16.61 16.48 28.73
C ASP A 91 -15.48 15.44 28.80
N SER A 92 -14.96 15.02 27.65
CA SER A 92 -14.13 13.83 27.58
C SER A 92 -12.64 14.10 27.43
N THR A 93 -12.27 15.22 26.81
CA THR A 93 -10.86 15.62 26.67
C THR A 93 -10.70 17.13 26.85
N PRO A 94 -9.55 17.63 27.36
CA PRO A 94 -9.33 19.07 27.55
C PRO A 94 -9.41 19.91 26.27
N TRP A 95 -9.24 19.28 25.10
CA TRP A 95 -9.25 19.90 23.77
C TRP A 95 -10.57 19.67 23.01
N GLY A 96 -11.43 18.79 23.52
CA GLY A 96 -12.73 18.50 22.94
C GLY A 96 -13.63 19.72 23.01
N ARG A 97 -14.19 20.11 21.86
CA ARG A 97 -15.22 21.15 21.73
C ARG A 97 -16.42 20.69 20.93
N GLY A 98 -16.44 19.41 20.54
CA GLY A 98 -17.52 18.82 19.79
C GLY A 98 -18.58 18.21 20.70
N ASN A 99 -19.41 17.38 20.08
CA ASN A 99 -20.43 16.59 20.73
C ASN A 99 -20.44 15.17 20.13
N VAL A 100 -21.37 14.34 20.59
CA VAL A 100 -21.50 12.95 20.13
C VAL A 100 -21.74 12.88 18.62
N ALA A 101 -22.60 13.75 18.07
CA ALA A 101 -22.92 13.74 16.63
C ALA A 101 -21.72 14.12 15.75
N SER A 102 -20.92 15.11 16.15
CA SER A 102 -19.69 15.44 15.42
C SER A 102 -18.67 14.29 15.49
N CYS A 103 -18.55 13.65 16.65
CA CYS A 103 -17.69 12.50 16.84
C CYS A 103 -18.10 11.31 15.95
N GLU A 104 -19.38 10.97 15.93
CA GLU A 104 -19.95 9.93 15.06
C GLU A 104 -19.70 10.22 13.57
N THR A 105 -19.92 11.46 13.15
CA THR A 105 -19.77 11.87 11.74
C THR A 105 -18.34 11.63 11.22
N PHE A 106 -17.33 12.10 11.95
CA PHE A 106 -15.95 11.94 11.50
C PHE A 106 -15.37 10.56 11.81
N GLY A 107 -15.89 9.88 12.83
CA GLY A 107 -15.56 8.47 13.07
C GLY A 107 -16.12 7.57 11.97
N PHE A 108 -17.29 7.89 11.42
CA PHE A 108 -17.84 7.24 10.23
C PHE A 108 -16.93 7.44 9.02
N LEU A 109 -16.51 8.69 8.75
CA LEU A 109 -15.56 8.97 7.65
C LEU A 109 -14.22 8.26 7.83
N LEU A 110 -13.70 8.20 9.07
CA LEU A 110 -12.46 7.52 9.37
C LEU A 110 -12.58 6.01 9.13
N LEU A 111 -13.68 5.40 9.60
CA LEU A 111 -13.96 3.98 9.39
C LEU A 111 -14.16 3.65 7.90
N MET A 112 -14.86 4.50 7.17
CA MET A 112 -15.01 4.33 5.72
C MET A 112 -13.65 4.33 5.02
N ALA A 113 -12.82 5.33 5.30
CA ALA A 113 -11.52 5.46 4.68
C ALA A 113 -10.57 4.30 5.03
N SER A 114 -10.57 3.89 6.30
CA SER A 114 -9.70 2.82 6.81
C SER A 114 -10.06 1.45 6.24
N LEU A 115 -11.35 1.20 5.93
CA LEU A 115 -11.80 -0.01 5.25
C LEU A 115 -11.56 0.03 3.73
N ALA A 116 -11.69 1.20 3.11
CA ALA A 116 -11.57 1.35 1.66
C ALA A 116 -10.11 1.30 1.15
N ALA A 117 -9.17 1.94 1.86
CA ALA A 117 -7.75 1.99 1.48
C ALA A 117 -7.11 0.61 1.19
N PRO A 118 -7.27 -0.43 2.05
CA PRO A 118 -6.75 -1.77 1.76
C PRO A 118 -7.39 -2.39 0.50
N LEU A 119 -8.70 -2.20 0.30
CA LEU A 119 -9.41 -2.75 -0.86
C LEU A 119 -8.97 -2.08 -2.18
N TYR A 120 -8.71 -0.77 -2.16
CA TYR A 120 -8.10 -0.09 -3.30
C TYR A 120 -6.68 -0.60 -3.59
N SER A 121 -5.91 -0.96 -2.56
CA SER A 121 -4.58 -1.54 -2.75
C SER A 121 -4.65 -2.91 -3.45
N VAL A 122 -5.66 -3.72 -3.10
CA VAL A 122 -5.96 -4.97 -3.82
C VAL A 122 -6.36 -4.68 -5.26
N LEU A 123 -7.29 -3.74 -5.48
CA LEU A 123 -7.75 -3.36 -6.83
C LEU A 123 -6.62 -2.86 -7.72
N LEU A 124 -5.68 -2.08 -7.18
CA LEU A 124 -4.51 -1.60 -7.91
C LEU A 124 -3.60 -2.76 -8.34
N THR A 125 -3.35 -3.70 -7.44
CA THR A 125 -2.54 -4.89 -7.75
C THR A 125 -3.25 -5.80 -8.75
N PHE A 126 -4.57 -5.91 -8.64
CA PHE A 126 -5.40 -6.65 -9.59
C PHE A 126 -5.37 -6.02 -10.99
N TYR A 127 -5.44 -4.69 -11.08
CA TYR A 127 -5.26 -3.96 -12.34
C TYR A 127 -3.92 -4.31 -13.00
N PHE A 128 -2.83 -4.34 -12.24
CA PHE A 128 -1.52 -4.74 -12.76
C PHE A 128 -1.50 -6.19 -13.24
N LEU A 129 -2.15 -7.11 -12.52
CA LEU A 129 -2.29 -8.49 -12.97
C LEU A 129 -3.05 -8.58 -14.30
N CYS A 130 -4.20 -7.89 -14.43
CA CYS A 130 -4.99 -7.82 -15.66
C CYS A 130 -4.16 -7.32 -16.84
N LYS A 131 -3.37 -6.26 -16.63
CA LYS A 131 -2.50 -5.71 -17.67
C LYS A 131 -1.37 -6.66 -18.06
N ILE A 132 -0.70 -7.24 -17.09
CA ILE A 132 0.52 -8.02 -17.33
C ILE A 132 0.19 -9.42 -17.83
N LYS A 133 -0.63 -10.16 -17.09
CA LYS A 133 -0.93 -11.58 -17.37
C LYS A 133 -1.94 -11.72 -18.49
N TYR A 134 -3.04 -10.97 -18.42
CA TYR A 134 -4.20 -11.12 -19.30
C TYR A 134 -4.19 -10.15 -20.48
N LYS A 135 -3.13 -9.34 -20.64
CA LYS A 135 -2.98 -8.33 -21.71
C LYS A 135 -4.22 -7.44 -21.88
N MET A 136 -5.00 -7.25 -20.82
CA MET A 136 -6.31 -6.61 -20.90
C MET A 136 -6.16 -5.13 -21.26
N SER A 137 -6.90 -4.66 -22.27
CA SER A 137 -6.94 -3.24 -22.64
C SER A 137 -7.56 -2.39 -21.51
N ASN A 138 -7.36 -1.06 -21.56
CA ASN A 138 -7.91 -0.18 -20.51
C ASN A 138 -9.44 -0.14 -20.56
N GLU A 139 -10.00 -0.23 -21.76
CA GLU A 139 -11.41 -0.20 -22.08
C GLU A 139 -12.09 -1.46 -21.55
N LYS A 140 -11.52 -2.64 -21.86
CA LYS A 140 -12.01 -3.93 -21.38
C LYS A 140 -11.96 -4.01 -19.85
N PHE A 141 -10.88 -3.52 -19.23
CA PHE A 141 -10.79 -3.46 -17.76
C PHE A 141 -11.84 -2.51 -17.16
N ARG A 142 -12.01 -1.32 -17.74
CA ARG A 142 -12.98 -0.31 -17.30
C ARG A 142 -14.40 -0.86 -17.31
N GLU A 143 -14.77 -1.57 -18.36
CA GLU A 143 -16.13 -2.07 -18.55
C GLU A 143 -16.43 -3.31 -17.71
N LYS A 144 -15.51 -4.28 -17.68
CA LYS A 144 -15.76 -5.57 -17.00
C LYS A 144 -15.39 -5.54 -15.51
N CYS A 145 -14.27 -4.92 -15.15
CA CYS A 145 -13.68 -5.03 -13.81
C CYS A 145 -13.93 -3.80 -12.96
N GLU A 146 -13.58 -2.63 -13.49
CA GLU A 146 -13.45 -1.41 -12.69
C GLU A 146 -14.76 -1.00 -12.03
N LYS A 147 -15.84 -0.84 -12.82
CA LYS A 147 -17.16 -0.42 -12.31
C LYS A 147 -17.68 -1.34 -11.21
N ARG A 148 -17.52 -2.66 -11.40
CA ARG A 148 -17.94 -3.67 -10.42
C ARG A 148 -17.11 -3.59 -9.15
N ALA A 149 -15.79 -3.47 -9.27
CA ALA A 149 -14.91 -3.34 -8.11
C ALA A 149 -15.22 -2.09 -7.28
N TYR A 150 -15.41 -0.92 -7.91
CA TYR A 150 -15.79 0.30 -7.19
C TYR A 150 -17.14 0.15 -6.48
N ALA A 151 -18.15 -0.39 -7.16
CA ALA A 151 -19.46 -0.61 -6.56
C ALA A 151 -19.36 -1.53 -5.34
N LEU A 152 -18.61 -2.63 -5.44
CA LEU A 152 -18.39 -3.57 -4.34
C LEU A 152 -17.66 -2.93 -3.15
N ILE A 153 -16.58 -2.17 -3.42
CA ILE A 153 -15.82 -1.46 -2.38
C ILE A 153 -16.73 -0.49 -1.62
N TRP A 154 -17.44 0.39 -2.32
CA TRP A 154 -18.27 1.40 -1.67
C TRP A 154 -19.51 0.81 -1.00
N LEU A 155 -20.09 -0.26 -1.55
CA LEU A 155 -21.19 -0.98 -0.91
C LEU A 155 -20.73 -1.61 0.40
N PHE A 156 -19.64 -2.38 0.40
CA PHE A 156 -19.10 -3.02 1.60
C PHE A 156 -18.71 -2.00 2.68
N VAL A 157 -17.95 -0.98 2.30
CA VAL A 157 -17.47 0.06 3.22
C VAL A 157 -18.63 0.90 3.77
N GLY A 158 -19.58 1.27 2.91
CA GLY A 158 -20.76 2.05 3.28
C GLY A 158 -21.66 1.29 4.25
N LEU A 159 -22.01 0.03 3.95
CA LEU A 159 -22.83 -0.80 4.82
C LEU A 159 -22.17 -1.04 6.18
N THR A 160 -20.89 -1.39 6.20
CA THR A 160 -20.15 -1.62 7.46
C THR A 160 -20.11 -0.37 8.32
N SER A 161 -19.85 0.80 7.70
CA SER A 161 -19.75 2.06 8.45
C SER A 161 -21.13 2.53 8.94
N LEU A 162 -22.19 2.32 8.15
CA LEU A 162 -23.57 2.60 8.57
C LEU A 162 -23.98 1.70 9.72
N ALA A 163 -23.67 0.40 9.67
CA ALA A 163 -23.95 -0.52 10.76
C ALA A 163 -23.27 -0.06 12.06
N ALA A 164 -21.99 0.32 12.01
CA ALA A 164 -21.26 0.82 13.17
C ALA A 164 -21.87 2.11 13.76
N LEU A 165 -22.41 2.97 12.90
CA LEU A 165 -23.13 4.18 13.32
C LEU A 165 -24.45 3.82 14.02
N PHE A 166 -25.28 2.96 13.42
CA PHE A 166 -26.57 2.56 13.99
C PHE A 166 -26.45 1.78 15.30
N THR A 167 -25.38 1.00 15.48
CA THR A 167 -25.11 0.28 16.73
C THR A 167 -24.47 1.15 17.82
N GLY A 168 -24.29 2.45 17.57
CA GLY A 168 -23.62 3.35 18.51
C GLY A 168 -22.18 2.94 18.82
N SER A 169 -21.53 2.21 17.91
CA SER A 169 -20.17 1.69 18.12
C SER A 169 -19.10 2.74 17.84
N ILE A 170 -19.44 3.83 17.14
CA ILE A 170 -18.53 4.95 16.87
C ILE A 170 -18.54 5.89 18.07
N ASN A 171 -17.43 5.91 18.80
CA ASN A 171 -17.24 6.72 20.00
C ASN A 171 -15.80 7.28 20.00
N GLN A 172 -15.43 8.02 21.04
CA GLN A 172 -14.06 8.51 21.16
C GLN A 172 -13.05 7.39 21.42
N MET A 173 -11.85 7.51 20.83
CA MET A 173 -10.74 6.63 21.19
C MET A 173 -10.25 6.92 22.62
N PRO A 174 -9.67 5.94 23.33
CA PRO A 174 -9.16 6.12 24.70
C PRO A 174 -8.13 7.24 24.87
N THR A 175 -7.39 7.54 23.79
CA THR A 175 -6.44 8.65 23.77
C THR A 175 -7.16 9.99 23.79
N GLY A 176 -8.32 10.09 23.12
CA GLY A 176 -8.94 11.36 22.71
C GLY A 176 -8.49 11.85 21.33
N SER A 177 -7.80 11.01 20.56
CA SER A 177 -7.13 11.42 19.31
C SER A 177 -8.00 11.51 18.09
N ALA A 178 -9.10 10.79 18.11
CA ALA A 178 -10.07 10.70 17.04
C ALA A 178 -11.31 9.98 17.58
N CYS A 179 -12.36 9.99 16.76
CA CYS A 179 -13.51 9.14 16.95
C CYS A 179 -13.41 7.91 16.06
N HIS A 180 -13.72 6.74 16.59
CA HIS A 180 -13.62 5.45 15.91
C HIS A 180 -14.48 4.41 16.64
N VAL A 181 -14.50 3.18 16.13
CA VAL A 181 -15.08 2.04 16.82
C VAL A 181 -14.46 1.87 18.22
N SER A 182 -15.23 2.13 19.26
CA SER A 182 -14.85 2.05 20.68
C SER A 182 -16.10 1.93 21.57
N SER A 183 -15.97 1.42 22.78
CA SER A 183 -17.06 1.40 23.77
C SER A 183 -17.09 2.70 24.58
N MET A 184 -18.25 3.02 25.16
CA MET A 184 -18.43 4.14 26.09
C MET A 184 -19.31 3.72 27.28
N PRO A 185 -18.92 4.02 28.54
CA PRO A 185 -17.68 4.68 28.94
C PRO A 185 -16.42 3.83 28.65
N LEU A 186 -15.25 4.48 28.62
CA LEU A 186 -13.98 3.79 28.35
C LEU A 186 -13.72 2.73 29.42
N GLY A 187 -13.42 1.49 29.00
CA GLY A 187 -13.16 0.37 29.91
C GLY A 187 -14.40 -0.32 30.48
N CYS A 188 -15.62 0.10 30.11
CA CYS A 188 -16.86 -0.60 30.53
C CYS A 188 -16.89 -2.07 30.12
N ARG A 189 -16.16 -2.43 29.06
CA ARG A 189 -16.07 -3.82 28.62
C ARG A 189 -15.14 -4.67 29.48
N ASP A 190 -14.09 -4.05 30.04
CA ASP A 190 -13.10 -4.74 30.86
C ASP A 190 -13.55 -4.83 32.32
N ASN A 191 -14.57 -4.05 32.70
CA ASN A 191 -15.12 -4.00 34.04
C ASN A 191 -16.63 -4.32 34.05
N PRO A 192 -17.05 -5.50 34.53
CA PRO A 192 -18.46 -5.88 34.55
C PRO A 192 -19.32 -4.98 35.45
N ASP A 193 -18.73 -4.22 36.36
CA ASP A 193 -19.46 -3.32 37.26
C ASP A 193 -19.90 -2.01 36.58
N VAL A 194 -19.42 -1.74 35.37
CA VAL A 194 -19.70 -0.50 34.62
C VAL A 194 -20.52 -0.84 33.38
N GLU A 195 -21.80 -0.50 33.38
CA GLU A 195 -22.68 -0.71 32.24
C GLU A 195 -22.21 0.10 31.01
N CYS A 196 -22.08 -0.56 29.85
CA CYS A 196 -21.73 0.11 28.61
C CYS A 196 -22.96 0.81 28.01
N GLU A 197 -23.00 2.14 28.10
CA GLU A 197 -24.07 2.95 27.48
C GLU A 197 -24.07 2.83 25.95
N ARG A 198 -22.89 2.75 25.33
CA ARG A 198 -22.73 2.70 23.87
C ARG A 198 -21.61 1.75 23.45
N GLY A 199 -21.81 1.08 22.32
CA GLY A 199 -20.81 0.20 21.73
C GLY A 199 -20.42 -0.97 22.64
N GLY A 200 -21.40 -1.74 23.11
CA GLY A 200 -21.19 -2.96 23.89
C GLY A 200 -20.46 -4.06 23.08
N GLN A 201 -21.05 -5.25 22.97
CA GLN A 201 -20.40 -6.38 22.26
C GLN A 201 -20.14 -6.12 20.76
N THR A 202 -20.89 -5.19 20.15
CA THR A 202 -20.76 -4.84 18.72
C THR A 202 -19.38 -4.30 18.35
N VAL A 203 -18.67 -3.66 19.28
CA VAL A 203 -17.32 -3.12 19.05
C VAL A 203 -16.32 -4.22 18.67
N LEU A 204 -16.43 -5.40 19.27
CA LEU A 204 -15.58 -6.54 18.92
C LEU A 204 -15.79 -7.00 17.48
N VAL A 205 -17.05 -7.07 17.07
CA VAL A 205 -17.41 -7.48 15.72
C VAL A 205 -16.81 -6.54 14.70
N PHE A 206 -16.90 -5.23 14.91
CA PHE A 206 -16.31 -4.25 14.00
C PHE A 206 -14.78 -4.24 14.02
N ILE A 207 -14.15 -4.44 15.19
CA ILE A 207 -12.70 -4.61 15.29
C ILE A 207 -12.27 -5.85 14.49
N PHE A 208 -13.00 -6.95 14.62
CA PHE A 208 -12.75 -8.18 13.88
C PHE A 208 -12.90 -7.97 12.37
N ILE A 209 -14.00 -7.36 11.92
CA ILE A 209 -14.23 -7.02 10.50
C ILE A 209 -13.09 -6.16 9.95
N TYR A 210 -12.66 -5.16 10.71
CA TYR A 210 -11.56 -4.28 10.33
C TYR A 210 -10.23 -5.03 10.16
N ILE A 211 -9.89 -5.89 11.12
CA ILE A 211 -8.65 -6.68 11.08
C ILE A 211 -8.71 -7.68 9.93
N MET A 212 -9.83 -8.38 9.81
CA MET A 212 -10.04 -9.36 8.77
C MET A 212 -9.92 -8.69 7.40
N ASN A 213 -10.61 -7.57 7.14
CA ASN A 213 -10.47 -6.81 5.89
C ASN A 213 -9.00 -6.48 5.57
N SER A 214 -8.24 -6.02 6.57
CA SER A 214 -6.83 -5.67 6.37
C SER A 214 -5.95 -6.89 6.06
N VAL A 215 -6.16 -8.00 6.78
CA VAL A 215 -5.42 -9.25 6.58
C VAL A 215 -5.77 -9.89 5.23
N LEU A 216 -7.06 -9.99 4.90
CA LEU A 216 -7.52 -10.52 3.61
C LEU A 216 -6.98 -9.68 2.45
N SER A 217 -6.95 -8.35 2.61
CA SER A 217 -6.36 -7.45 1.61
C SER A 217 -4.86 -7.63 1.46
N LEU A 218 -4.12 -7.80 2.57
CA LEU A 218 -2.69 -8.10 2.53
C LEU A 218 -2.42 -9.43 1.80
N LEU A 219 -3.17 -10.49 2.15
CA LEU A 219 -3.06 -11.80 1.50
C LEU A 219 -3.39 -11.70 0.01
N GLY A 220 -4.42 -10.93 -0.35
CA GLY A 220 -4.79 -10.63 -1.73
C GLY A 220 -3.65 -9.96 -2.49
N VAL A 221 -3.10 -8.86 -1.97
CA VAL A 221 -1.98 -8.15 -2.58
C VAL A 221 -0.75 -9.04 -2.75
N VAL A 222 -0.35 -9.78 -1.71
CA VAL A 222 0.81 -10.68 -1.76
C VAL A 222 0.60 -11.80 -2.77
N THR A 223 -0.60 -12.37 -2.83
CA THR A 223 -0.95 -13.43 -3.79
C THR A 223 -0.90 -12.91 -5.23
N LEU A 224 -1.50 -11.75 -5.49
CA LEU A 224 -1.51 -11.13 -6.82
C LEU A 224 -0.09 -10.75 -7.25
N LEU A 225 0.73 -10.18 -6.36
CA LEU A 225 2.14 -9.91 -6.63
C LEU A 225 2.93 -11.18 -6.92
N ALA A 226 2.71 -12.26 -6.15
CA ALA A 226 3.36 -13.54 -6.41
C ALA A 226 3.01 -14.10 -7.79
N ILE A 227 1.75 -13.96 -8.24
CA ILE A 227 1.33 -14.34 -9.59
C ILE A 227 2.00 -13.47 -10.65
N ILE A 228 2.06 -12.14 -10.45
CA ILE A 228 2.74 -11.21 -11.36
C ILE A 228 4.22 -11.56 -11.48
N CYS A 229 4.92 -11.73 -10.35
CA CYS A 229 6.33 -12.11 -10.31
C CYS A 229 6.58 -13.46 -10.99
N ARG A 230 5.74 -14.46 -10.73
CA ARG A 230 5.83 -15.78 -11.41
C ARG A 230 5.67 -15.62 -12.91
N GLN A 231 4.77 -14.76 -13.38
CA GLN A 231 4.60 -14.53 -14.82
C GLN A 231 5.78 -13.81 -15.47
N ILE A 232 6.35 -12.80 -14.80
CA ILE A 232 7.53 -12.11 -15.30
C ILE A 232 8.70 -13.10 -15.42
N LEU A 233 8.94 -13.90 -14.38
CA LEU A 233 9.97 -14.94 -14.37
C LEU A 233 9.75 -15.99 -15.46
N HIS A 234 8.50 -16.39 -15.69
CA HIS A 234 8.15 -17.33 -16.75
C HIS A 234 8.47 -16.77 -18.14
N ARG A 235 8.11 -15.50 -18.42
CA ARG A 235 8.41 -14.84 -19.69
C ARG A 235 9.91 -14.70 -19.95
N GLU A 236 10.69 -14.36 -18.92
CA GLU A 236 12.16 -14.30 -19.05
C GLU A 236 12.77 -15.66 -19.33
N SER A 237 12.24 -16.73 -18.74
CA SER A 237 12.75 -18.08 -18.96
C SER A 237 12.60 -18.54 -20.41
N ILE A 238 11.49 -18.15 -21.07
CA ILE A 238 11.26 -18.47 -22.49
C ILE A 238 12.22 -17.66 -23.38
N SER A 239 12.47 -16.39 -23.04
CA SER A 239 13.32 -15.52 -23.86
C SER A 239 14.79 -15.94 -23.89
N HIS A 240 15.30 -16.61 -22.86
CA HIS A 240 16.72 -16.97 -22.76
C HIS A 240 17.07 -18.34 -23.35
N GLY A 241 16.16 -18.97 -24.10
CA GLY A 241 16.52 -20.06 -25.03
C GLY A 241 17.29 -21.22 -24.40
N GLY A 242 16.60 -22.09 -23.67
CA GLY A 242 16.93 -23.52 -23.60
C GLY A 242 18.20 -23.97 -22.86
N HIS A 243 19.11 -23.10 -22.43
CA HIS A 243 20.20 -23.53 -21.54
C HIS A 243 19.67 -23.72 -20.11
N ALA A 244 19.10 -24.90 -19.89
CA ALA A 244 18.64 -25.45 -18.63
C ALA A 244 19.82 -25.68 -17.68
N GLU A 245 20.43 -24.59 -17.20
CA GLU A 245 21.38 -24.66 -16.12
C GLU A 245 20.63 -24.91 -14.80
N ASN A 246 21.11 -25.89 -14.03
CA ASN A 246 20.48 -26.54 -12.88
C ASN A 246 19.53 -25.67 -12.01
N THR A 247 18.34 -26.21 -11.76
CA THR A 247 17.16 -25.58 -11.12
C THR A 247 17.33 -25.14 -9.66
N SER A 248 18.43 -25.50 -9.00
CA SER A 248 18.64 -25.35 -7.54
C SER A 248 18.65 -23.89 -7.03
N LYS A 249 18.98 -22.89 -7.85
CA LYS A 249 19.12 -21.49 -7.38
C LYS A 249 17.89 -20.61 -7.66
N ARG A 250 16.68 -21.05 -7.28
CA ARG A 250 15.41 -20.33 -7.55
C ARG A 250 15.27 -18.99 -6.79
N TRP A 251 15.65 -18.93 -5.52
CA TRP A 251 15.63 -17.70 -4.71
C TRP A 251 16.71 -16.69 -5.11
N CYS A 252 17.91 -17.18 -5.41
CA CYS A 252 19.00 -16.34 -5.89
C CYS A 252 18.65 -15.68 -7.24
N ARG A 253 17.78 -16.30 -8.06
CA ARG A 253 17.24 -15.70 -9.29
C ARG A 253 16.30 -14.53 -9.01
N PHE A 254 15.45 -14.59 -7.99
CA PHE A 254 14.55 -13.47 -7.66
C PHE A 254 15.33 -12.24 -7.19
N CYS A 255 16.30 -12.42 -6.28
CA CYS A 255 17.15 -11.30 -5.85
C CYS A 255 17.99 -10.74 -7.02
N ARG A 256 18.53 -11.62 -7.88
CA ARG A 256 19.21 -11.20 -9.11
C ARG A 256 18.29 -10.49 -10.08
N LEU A 257 17.02 -10.89 -10.18
CA LEU A 257 16.04 -10.21 -11.02
C LEU A 257 15.78 -8.79 -10.51
N ILE A 258 15.51 -8.62 -9.22
CA ILE A 258 15.33 -7.30 -8.62
C ILE A 258 16.58 -6.45 -8.85
N SER A 259 17.77 -7.00 -8.59
CA SER A 259 19.05 -6.30 -8.78
C SER A 259 19.26 -5.89 -10.25
N ARG A 260 19.01 -6.78 -11.22
CA ARG A 260 19.09 -6.47 -12.66
C ARG A 260 18.07 -5.41 -13.08
N VAL A 261 16.86 -5.46 -12.54
CA VAL A 261 15.82 -4.45 -12.75
C VAL A 261 16.29 -3.07 -12.30
N PHE A 262 17.11 -2.99 -11.26
CA PHE A 262 17.71 -1.73 -10.81
C PHE A 262 18.96 -1.31 -11.61
N HIS A 263 19.79 -2.26 -12.09
CA HIS A 263 21.13 -1.97 -12.60
C HIS A 263 21.35 -2.00 -14.12
N ARG A 264 20.36 -2.37 -14.95
CA ARG A 264 20.64 -2.57 -16.38
C ARG A 264 20.57 -1.27 -17.20
N HIS A 265 21.75 -0.76 -17.55
CA HIS A 265 22.00 0.23 -18.59
C HIS A 265 22.71 -0.50 -19.77
N ASP A 266 22.34 -0.12 -21.00
CA ASP A 266 23.10 -0.26 -22.25
C ASP A 266 22.83 -1.45 -23.21
N ASP A 267 22.56 -1.07 -24.47
CA ASP A 267 22.87 -1.70 -25.77
C ASP A 267 22.01 -2.79 -26.45
N GLU A 268 20.72 -2.98 -26.15
CA GLU A 268 19.87 -3.93 -26.94
C GLU A 268 18.57 -3.32 -27.52
N THR A 269 18.38 -3.53 -28.83
CA THR A 269 17.20 -3.25 -29.70
C THR A 269 15.90 -2.71 -29.06
N ASP A 270 15.44 -1.56 -29.59
CA ASP A 270 14.50 -0.60 -28.98
C ASP A 270 13.11 -1.15 -28.57
N ASN A 271 12.45 -1.98 -29.37
CA ASN A 271 11.02 -2.29 -29.13
C ASN A 271 10.77 -3.31 -28.00
N MET A 272 11.56 -4.38 -27.91
CA MET A 272 11.41 -5.37 -26.83
C MET A 272 11.87 -4.80 -25.48
N TYR A 273 12.89 -3.92 -25.52
CA TYR A 273 13.41 -3.22 -24.36
C TYR A 273 12.34 -2.36 -23.68
N MET A 274 11.60 -1.58 -24.46
CA MET A 274 10.57 -0.68 -23.92
C MET A 274 9.46 -1.42 -23.16
N SER A 275 8.99 -2.57 -23.66
CA SER A 275 7.97 -3.37 -22.97
C SER A 275 8.47 -3.95 -21.64
N ARG A 276 9.72 -4.44 -21.60
CA ARG A 276 10.33 -4.96 -20.36
C ARG A 276 10.56 -3.87 -19.33
N MET A 277 11.04 -2.71 -19.78
CA MET A 277 11.22 -1.55 -18.91
C MET A 277 9.88 -1.13 -18.29
N TYR A 278 8.83 -1.02 -19.10
CA TYR A 278 7.48 -0.68 -18.62
C TYR A 278 6.97 -1.68 -17.58
N LEU A 279 7.08 -2.98 -17.86
CA LEU A 279 6.70 -4.06 -16.96
C LEU A 279 7.44 -4.00 -15.62
N SER A 280 8.75 -3.76 -15.68
CA SER A 280 9.60 -3.61 -14.52
C SER A 280 9.21 -2.40 -13.67
N GLN A 281 8.92 -1.24 -14.29
CA GLN A 281 8.46 -0.06 -13.56
C GLN A 281 7.11 -0.31 -12.88
N MET A 282 6.17 -0.97 -13.55
CA MET A 282 4.89 -1.34 -12.96
C MET A 282 5.06 -2.26 -11.75
N LEU A 283 5.94 -3.25 -11.84
CA LEU A 283 6.22 -4.15 -10.72
C LEU A 283 6.83 -3.39 -9.53
N ILE A 284 7.84 -2.57 -9.76
CA ILE A 284 8.46 -1.76 -8.69
C ILE A 284 7.40 -0.87 -8.05
N GLN A 285 6.54 -0.25 -8.86
CA GLN A 285 5.49 0.61 -8.35
C GLN A 285 4.47 -0.15 -7.50
N ALA A 286 4.06 -1.34 -7.94
CA ALA A 286 3.18 -2.21 -7.16
C ALA A 286 3.82 -2.59 -5.81
N LEU A 287 5.09 -3.00 -5.82
CA LEU A 287 5.85 -3.33 -4.61
C LEU A 287 5.97 -2.14 -3.66
N LEU A 288 6.21 -0.94 -4.18
CA LEU A 288 6.28 0.28 -3.38
C LEU A 288 4.94 0.61 -2.73
N TYR A 289 3.81 0.50 -3.47
CA TYR A 289 2.49 0.69 -2.88
C TYR A 289 2.17 -0.35 -1.81
N THR A 290 2.53 -1.62 -2.03
CA THR A 290 2.39 -2.67 -1.01
C THR A 290 3.23 -2.39 0.23
N PHE A 291 4.46 -1.91 0.05
CA PHE A 291 5.32 -1.53 1.15
C PHE A 291 4.72 -0.37 1.96
N VAL A 292 4.25 0.68 1.29
CA VAL A 292 3.56 1.82 1.94
C VAL A 292 2.31 1.34 2.69
N TYR A 293 1.51 0.46 2.08
CA TYR A 293 0.35 -0.15 2.72
C TYR A 293 0.72 -0.88 4.03
N VAL A 294 1.69 -1.80 3.98
CA VAL A 294 2.15 -2.54 5.16
C VAL A 294 2.64 -1.58 6.23
N LEU A 295 3.47 -0.59 5.86
CA LEU A 295 4.03 0.37 6.79
C LEU A 295 2.94 1.20 7.49
N THR A 296 1.95 1.67 6.73
CA THR A 296 0.84 2.50 7.21
C THR A 296 -0.04 1.73 8.21
N PHE A 297 -0.31 0.44 7.95
CA PHE A 297 -1.23 -0.36 8.76
C PHE A 297 -0.55 -1.18 9.86
N LEU A 298 0.78 -1.29 9.87
CA LEU A 298 1.53 -2.10 10.83
C LEU A 298 1.20 -1.75 12.29
N GLY A 299 1.21 -0.46 12.64
CA GLY A 299 0.88 -0.01 14.00
C GLY A 299 -0.56 -0.33 14.39
N THR A 300 -1.49 -0.27 13.42
CA THR A 300 -2.88 -0.62 13.67
C THR A 300 -3.04 -2.12 13.90
N TRP A 301 -2.36 -2.97 13.11
CA TRP A 301 -2.39 -4.43 13.31
C TRP A 301 -1.83 -4.84 14.67
N ILE A 302 -0.69 -4.25 15.07
CA ILE A 302 -0.11 -4.50 16.39
C ILE A 302 -1.10 -4.05 17.48
N SER A 303 -1.63 -2.82 17.40
CA SER A 303 -2.61 -2.29 18.36
C SER A 303 -3.83 -3.19 18.49
N SER A 304 -4.39 -3.60 17.36
CA SER A 304 -5.55 -4.48 17.29
C SER A 304 -5.26 -5.87 17.85
N GLY A 305 -4.08 -6.42 17.58
CA GLY A 305 -3.65 -7.69 18.16
C GLY A 305 -3.58 -7.62 19.69
N PHE A 306 -2.98 -6.56 20.26
CA PHE A 306 -2.99 -6.35 21.71
C PHE A 306 -4.41 -6.30 22.28
N ARG A 307 -5.32 -5.56 21.62
CA ARG A 307 -6.73 -5.46 22.02
C ARG A 307 -7.51 -6.79 21.92
N MET A 308 -7.16 -7.66 20.97
CA MET A 308 -7.76 -9.00 20.87
C MET A 308 -7.40 -9.91 22.03
N PHE A 309 -6.28 -9.64 22.71
CA PHE A 309 -5.84 -10.39 23.89
C PHE A 309 -6.07 -9.63 25.19
N ASP A 310 -6.97 -8.64 25.18
CA ASP A 310 -7.31 -7.76 26.32
C ASP A 310 -6.06 -7.13 26.96
N LYS A 311 -5.04 -6.83 26.15
CA LYS A 311 -3.82 -6.14 26.56
C LYS A 311 -3.79 -4.71 26.05
N THR A 312 -3.23 -3.83 26.86
CA THR A 312 -2.97 -2.45 26.44
C THR A 312 -1.77 -2.43 25.48
N PRO A 313 -1.87 -1.75 24.33
CA PRO A 313 -0.75 -1.61 23.43
C PRO A 313 0.36 -0.79 24.11
N PRO A 314 1.64 -1.17 23.95
CA PRO A 314 2.74 -0.42 24.52
C PRO A 314 2.87 0.96 23.90
N VAL A 315 3.42 1.93 24.65
CA VAL A 315 3.50 3.33 24.22
C VAL A 315 4.25 3.51 22.88
N TRP A 316 5.32 2.72 22.64
CA TRP A 316 6.06 2.75 21.36
C TRP A 316 5.16 2.46 20.15
N ASN A 317 4.15 1.60 20.33
CA ASN A 317 3.23 1.24 19.26
C ASN A 317 2.25 2.38 18.96
N LEU A 318 1.91 3.20 19.96
CA LEU A 318 1.16 4.44 19.74
C LEU A 318 1.96 5.43 18.89
N TYR A 319 3.28 5.55 19.10
CA TYR A 319 4.12 6.35 18.20
C TYR A 319 4.11 5.78 16.78
N LEU A 320 4.29 4.46 16.63
CA LEU A 320 4.32 3.81 15.32
C LEU A 320 3.01 4.01 14.56
N PHE A 321 1.87 3.82 15.23
CA PHE A 321 0.54 4.10 14.70
C PHE A 321 0.41 5.57 14.27
N ASN A 322 0.67 6.51 15.17
CA ASN A 322 0.47 7.94 14.89
C ASN A 322 1.38 8.50 13.79
N TRP A 323 2.60 7.95 13.64
CA TRP A 323 3.48 8.33 12.54
C TRP A 323 2.99 7.75 11.21
N TRP A 324 3.06 6.43 11.07
CA TRP A 324 2.92 5.81 9.75
C TRP A 324 1.49 5.91 9.22
N TYR A 325 0.50 5.82 10.10
CA TYR A 325 -0.90 5.94 9.71
C TYR A 325 -1.22 7.36 9.20
N ALA A 326 -0.60 8.39 9.79
CA ALA A 326 -0.80 9.77 9.39
C ALA A 326 -0.04 10.13 8.10
N PHE A 327 1.08 9.45 7.79
CA PHE A 327 1.89 9.73 6.59
C PHE A 327 1.46 8.96 5.33
N GLY A 328 0.44 8.11 5.39
CA GLY A 328 0.01 7.25 4.28
C GLY A 328 -0.16 7.98 2.94
N GLY A 329 -0.91 9.09 2.91
CA GLY A 329 -1.13 9.88 1.69
C GLY A 329 0.14 10.56 1.14
N ALA A 330 1.02 11.03 2.03
CA ALA A 330 2.30 11.61 1.65
C ALA A 330 3.22 10.56 1.00
N LEU A 331 3.29 9.36 1.57
CA LEU A 331 4.06 8.25 1.01
C LEU A 331 3.48 7.80 -0.34
N ASN A 332 2.15 7.76 -0.48
CA ASN A 332 1.50 7.43 -1.75
C ASN A 332 1.87 8.43 -2.87
N ILE A 333 2.02 9.72 -2.58
CA ILE A 333 2.52 10.71 -3.55
C ILE A 333 3.93 10.42 -4.02
N LEU A 334 4.83 10.05 -3.09
CA LEU A 334 6.20 9.73 -3.44
C LEU A 334 6.24 8.53 -4.40
N VAL A 335 5.42 7.52 -4.16
CA VAL A 335 5.29 6.35 -5.05
C VAL A 335 4.64 6.72 -6.38
N LEU A 336 3.63 7.59 -6.38
CA LEU A 336 2.92 8.04 -7.58
C LEU A 336 3.81 8.82 -8.53
N THR A 337 4.60 9.75 -7.99
CA THR A 337 5.43 10.67 -8.79
C THR A 337 6.71 10.02 -9.30
N ARG A 338 7.17 8.92 -8.66
CA ARG A 338 8.42 8.22 -8.99
C ARG A 338 8.64 7.96 -10.49
N PRO A 339 7.73 7.35 -11.26
CA PRO A 339 7.99 7.04 -12.66
C PRO A 339 8.27 8.30 -13.48
N LYS A 340 7.59 9.39 -13.17
CA LYS A 340 7.68 10.66 -13.89
C LYS A 340 8.93 11.44 -13.51
N ILE A 341 9.30 11.42 -12.23
CA ILE A 341 10.59 11.95 -11.78
C ILE A 341 11.74 11.24 -12.50
N ARG A 342 11.66 9.90 -12.64
CA ARG A 342 12.70 9.14 -13.32
C ARG A 342 12.83 9.54 -14.79
N VAL A 343 11.71 9.63 -15.52
CA VAL A 343 11.71 10.09 -16.93
C VAL A 343 12.28 11.49 -17.04
N LEU A 344 11.82 12.43 -16.20
CA LEU A 344 12.28 13.82 -16.23
C LEU A 344 13.78 13.95 -15.94
N ARG A 345 14.33 13.14 -15.02
CA ARG A 345 15.77 13.13 -14.73
C ARG A 345 16.63 12.49 -15.82
N ILE A 346 16.07 11.57 -16.61
CA ILE A 346 16.76 11.02 -17.78
C ILE A 346 16.85 12.10 -18.87
N GLN A 347 15.77 12.86 -19.07
CA GLN A 347 15.72 13.97 -20.03
C GLN A 347 16.55 15.19 -19.57
N HIS A 348 16.60 15.44 -18.26
CA HIS A 348 17.27 16.60 -17.65
C HIS A 348 18.17 16.14 -16.49
N PRO A 349 19.38 15.64 -16.78
CA PRO A 349 20.29 15.11 -15.77
C PRO A 349 20.84 16.18 -14.82
N ASP A 350 20.71 17.46 -15.17
CA ASP A 350 21.06 18.63 -14.36
C ASP A 350 20.10 18.86 -13.17
N LEU A 351 18.87 18.34 -13.26
CA LEU A 351 17.87 18.50 -12.20
C LEU A 351 18.13 17.56 -11.03
N SER A 352 18.16 18.14 -9.82
CA SER A 352 18.14 17.35 -8.59
C SER A 352 16.81 16.60 -8.44
N TRP A 353 16.81 15.49 -7.71
CA TRP A 353 15.60 14.69 -7.49
C TRP A 353 14.44 15.51 -6.91
N PHE A 354 14.74 16.43 -5.99
CA PHE A 354 13.72 17.27 -5.36
C PHE A 354 13.15 18.31 -6.34
N GLN A 355 13.98 18.91 -7.20
CA GLN A 355 13.50 19.79 -8.27
C GLN A 355 12.59 19.04 -9.23
N SER A 356 12.98 17.83 -9.65
CA SER A 356 12.15 16.99 -10.51
C SER A 356 10.83 16.59 -9.85
N PHE A 357 10.85 16.22 -8.55
CA PHE A 357 9.64 15.95 -7.77
C PHE A 357 8.70 17.15 -7.75
N TRP A 358 9.23 18.33 -7.43
CA TRP A 358 8.46 19.56 -7.36
C TRP A 358 7.89 19.98 -8.72
N LEU A 359 8.66 19.82 -9.80
CA LEU A 359 8.20 20.08 -11.17
C LEU A 359 7.09 19.13 -11.58
N VAL A 360 7.21 17.82 -11.30
CA VAL A 360 6.16 16.83 -11.60
C VAL A 360 4.88 17.13 -10.81
N LEU A 361 5.02 17.57 -9.55
CA LEU A 361 3.88 17.95 -8.72
C LEU A 361 3.17 19.20 -9.27
N LYS A 362 3.93 20.24 -9.65
CA LYS A 362 3.42 21.47 -10.25
C LYS A 362 2.77 21.27 -11.62
N ALA A 363 3.37 20.42 -12.46
CA ALA A 363 2.85 20.08 -13.77
C ALA A 363 1.54 19.28 -13.69
N GLY A 364 1.19 18.80 -12.50
CA GLY A 364 -0.08 18.15 -12.26
C GLY A 364 -0.05 16.69 -12.69
N VAL A 365 1.04 15.99 -12.40
CA VAL A 365 1.28 14.61 -12.80
C VAL A 365 1.36 14.46 -14.32
N ASP A 366 0.61 15.16 -15.15
CA ASP A 366 0.82 15.18 -16.60
C ASP A 366 2.19 15.80 -16.92
N LEU A 367 3.10 14.99 -17.47
CA LEU A 367 4.35 15.53 -17.95
C LEU A 367 3.97 16.50 -19.08
N PRO A 368 4.42 17.75 -19.00
CA PRO A 368 4.18 18.68 -20.09
C PRO A 368 4.85 18.11 -21.35
N ASP A 369 4.22 18.31 -22.52
CA ASP A 369 4.92 18.14 -23.80
C ASP A 369 6.26 18.90 -23.74
N GLU A 370 7.31 18.43 -24.41
CA GLU A 370 8.68 18.99 -24.30
C GLU A 370 8.70 20.54 -24.40
N GLU A 371 7.81 21.10 -25.21
CA GLU A 371 7.59 22.54 -25.37
C GLU A 371 7.22 23.26 -24.07
N LYS A 372 6.34 22.67 -23.24
CA LYS A 372 5.96 23.21 -21.93
C LYS A 372 7.07 23.00 -20.88
N ILE A 373 7.89 21.96 -21.00
CA ILE A 373 9.05 21.77 -20.12
C ILE A 373 10.08 22.89 -20.38
N ALA A 374 10.36 23.18 -21.65
CA ALA A 374 11.23 24.30 -22.04
C ALA A 374 10.73 25.65 -21.49
N LYS A 375 9.40 25.85 -21.46
CA LYS A 375 8.79 27.06 -20.89
C LYS A 375 8.90 27.16 -19.37
N VAL A 376 8.69 26.06 -18.63
CA VAL A 376 8.86 26.08 -17.15
C VAL A 376 10.33 26.23 -16.77
N GLN A 377 11.24 25.63 -17.55
CA GLN A 377 12.67 25.74 -17.33
C GLN A 377 13.16 27.17 -17.61
N SER A 378 12.61 27.87 -18.62
CA SER A 378 12.89 29.29 -18.83
C SER A 378 12.31 30.18 -17.72
N GLU A 379 11.14 29.86 -17.16
CA GLU A 379 10.57 30.58 -16.00
C GLU A 379 11.39 30.38 -14.72
N CYS A 380 11.90 29.17 -14.45
CA CYS A 380 12.74 28.87 -13.29
C CYS A 380 14.17 29.41 -13.41
N ASN A 381 14.70 29.50 -14.63
CA ASN A 381 16.05 29.97 -14.90
C ASN A 381 16.14 31.45 -15.27
N SER A 382 15.01 32.18 -15.31
CA SER A 382 15.02 33.62 -15.58
C SER A 382 15.56 34.40 -14.38
N PRO A 383 16.73 35.04 -14.46
CA PRO A 383 17.04 36.14 -13.56
C PRO A 383 16.00 37.25 -13.77
N ILE A 384 15.52 37.85 -12.68
CA ILE A 384 14.64 39.04 -12.72
C ILE A 384 15.37 40.13 -13.52
N ALA A 385 15.07 40.27 -14.80
CA ALA A 385 15.71 41.25 -15.67
C ALA A 385 14.81 41.70 -16.82
N ILE A 386 14.91 43.00 -17.07
CA ILE A 386 14.04 43.87 -17.86
C ILE A 386 14.10 43.55 -19.35
N VAL A 387 12.91 43.43 -19.95
CA VAL A 387 12.67 43.11 -21.37
C VAL A 387 13.19 44.22 -22.29
N LYS A 388 14.04 43.85 -23.25
CA LYS A 388 14.23 44.57 -24.53
C LYS A 388 13.92 43.61 -25.68
N THR A 389 12.98 44.03 -26.53
CA THR A 389 12.43 43.30 -27.67
C THR A 389 13.24 43.50 -28.94
N GLY A 390 13.43 42.43 -29.74
CA GLY A 390 13.89 42.47 -31.13
C GLY A 390 13.50 41.18 -31.88
N PRO A 391 13.23 41.21 -33.20
CA PRO A 391 12.35 40.25 -33.87
C PRO A 391 13.04 39.09 -34.61
N SER A 392 12.24 38.03 -34.76
CA SER A 392 12.53 36.68 -35.26
C SER A 392 12.40 36.53 -36.79
N SER A 393 13.04 35.49 -37.36
CA SER A 393 12.88 35.06 -38.75
C SER A 393 12.62 33.54 -38.87
N ASN A 394 11.63 33.19 -39.69
CA ASN A 394 11.03 31.87 -39.90
C ASN A 394 11.88 30.91 -40.76
N ILE A 395 11.85 29.60 -40.43
CA ILE A 395 12.24 28.51 -41.35
C ILE A 395 11.18 27.40 -41.27
N ASN A 396 10.79 26.90 -42.44
CA ASN A 396 9.69 25.97 -42.70
C ASN A 396 10.26 24.64 -43.21
N VAL A 397 9.84 23.49 -42.65
CA VAL A 397 10.25 22.15 -43.13
C VAL A 397 9.05 21.20 -43.11
N ASN A 398 8.70 20.69 -44.30
CA ASN A 398 7.74 19.61 -44.51
C ASN A 398 8.48 18.26 -44.62
N SER A 399 7.96 17.20 -44.00
CA SER A 399 8.28 15.82 -44.39
C SER A 399 7.09 14.88 -44.21
N SER A 400 6.94 14.01 -45.21
CA SER A 400 5.87 13.04 -45.47
C SER A 400 6.08 11.72 -44.73
N ILE A 401 5.01 11.17 -44.14
CA ILE A 401 5.00 9.89 -43.41
C ILE A 401 4.28 8.81 -44.23
N GLY A 402 4.95 7.67 -44.41
CA GLY A 402 4.42 6.45 -45.02
C GLY A 402 3.66 5.57 -44.02
N SER A 403 2.57 4.97 -44.49
CA SER A 403 1.66 4.10 -43.73
C SER A 403 2.22 2.69 -43.51
N ILE A 404 2.20 2.23 -42.26
CA ILE A 404 2.53 0.84 -41.86
C ILE A 404 1.23 0.08 -41.55
N SER A 405 1.11 -1.10 -42.14
CA SER A 405 0.00 -2.06 -42.04
C SER A 405 -0.08 -2.76 -40.68
N GLN A 406 -1.30 -2.88 -40.13
CA GLN A 406 -1.62 -3.58 -38.88
C GLN A 406 -1.65 -5.11 -39.06
N PRO A 407 -1.13 -5.91 -38.10
CA PRO A 407 -1.25 -7.36 -38.11
C PRO A 407 -2.56 -7.83 -37.46
N GLY A 408 -3.01 -9.00 -37.92
CA GLY A 408 -4.34 -9.57 -37.73
C GLY A 408 -4.75 -9.97 -36.30
N GLU A 409 -6.06 -10.12 -36.19
CA GLU A 409 -6.87 -10.35 -35.01
C GLU A 409 -6.79 -11.83 -34.59
N ASP A 410 -5.92 -12.13 -33.63
CA ASP A 410 -5.82 -13.47 -33.03
C ASP A 410 -6.90 -13.66 -31.96
N ASN A 411 -7.65 -14.77 -32.08
CA ASN A 411 -8.68 -15.22 -31.14
C ASN A 411 -8.12 -15.37 -29.72
N GLU A 412 -8.36 -14.36 -28.88
CA GLU A 412 -7.90 -14.32 -27.50
C GLU A 412 -8.90 -15.05 -26.58
N PRO A 413 -8.46 -15.97 -25.72
CA PRO A 413 -9.36 -16.69 -24.82
C PRO A 413 -10.04 -15.70 -23.88
N ASP A 414 -11.38 -15.73 -23.83
CA ASP A 414 -12.17 -15.00 -22.85
C ASP A 414 -11.75 -15.46 -21.45
N ALA A 415 -10.84 -14.71 -20.85
CA ALA A 415 -10.38 -14.96 -19.51
C ALA A 415 -11.59 -14.92 -18.57
N ASP A 416 -11.68 -15.96 -17.74
CA ASP A 416 -12.71 -16.21 -16.72
C ASP A 416 -12.61 -15.19 -15.57
N VAL A 417 -12.79 -13.91 -15.90
CA VAL A 417 -12.71 -12.75 -15.01
C VAL A 417 -13.82 -12.81 -13.96
N ASP A 418 -14.95 -13.41 -14.33
CA ASP A 418 -16.05 -13.67 -13.40
C ASP A 418 -15.61 -14.64 -12.30
N TYR A 419 -14.71 -15.60 -12.56
CA TYR A 419 -14.19 -16.49 -11.52
C TYR A 419 -13.34 -15.76 -10.46
N LEU A 420 -12.58 -14.73 -10.83
CA LEU A 420 -11.76 -13.94 -9.90
C LEU A 420 -12.60 -13.01 -9.02
N PHE A 421 -13.62 -12.37 -9.60
CA PHE A 421 -14.62 -11.60 -8.83
C PHE A 421 -15.51 -12.51 -7.99
N CYS A 422 -15.85 -13.69 -8.50
CA CYS A 422 -16.58 -14.71 -7.76
C CYS A 422 -15.73 -15.25 -6.62
N CYS A 423 -14.42 -15.47 -6.76
CA CYS A 423 -13.56 -15.84 -5.63
C CYS A 423 -13.45 -14.74 -4.58
N TRP A 424 -13.43 -13.46 -4.99
CA TRP A 424 -13.40 -12.34 -4.03
C TRP A 424 -14.75 -12.15 -3.33
N GLY A 425 -15.86 -12.23 -4.07
CA GLY A 425 -17.22 -12.21 -3.56
C GLY A 425 -17.52 -13.43 -2.67
N LEU A 426 -17.21 -14.65 -3.13
CA LEU A 426 -17.35 -15.91 -2.38
C LEU A 426 -16.48 -15.93 -1.12
N TRP A 427 -15.33 -15.26 -1.11
CA TRP A 427 -14.56 -15.13 0.13
C TRP A 427 -15.33 -14.34 1.20
N TYR A 428 -16.02 -13.28 0.81
CA TYR A 428 -16.83 -12.46 1.73
C TYR A 428 -18.22 -13.05 2.00
N THR A 429 -18.89 -13.66 1.02
CA THR A 429 -20.22 -14.28 1.21
C THR A 429 -20.15 -15.64 1.90
N LYS A 430 -18.98 -16.28 1.97
CA LYS A 430 -18.79 -17.49 2.79
C LYS A 430 -18.53 -17.17 4.27
N LEU A 431 -18.38 -15.88 4.61
CA LEU A 431 -18.30 -15.37 5.98
C LEU A 431 -19.68 -14.94 6.54
N ASP A 432 -20.77 -15.21 5.81
CA ASP A 432 -22.16 -15.06 6.30
C ASP A 432 -22.54 -16.08 7.40
N TYR A 433 -21.58 -16.84 7.92
CA TYR A 433 -21.69 -17.60 9.18
C TYR A 433 -21.68 -16.69 10.45
N THR A 434 -22.06 -15.42 10.31
CA THR A 434 -22.19 -14.50 11.44
C THR A 434 -23.54 -14.62 12.14
N GLU A 435 -24.59 -15.14 11.48
CA GLU A 435 -25.84 -15.49 12.16
C GLU A 435 -25.63 -16.60 13.20
N ASP A 436 -24.88 -17.65 12.89
CA ASP A 436 -24.57 -18.72 13.85
C ASP A 436 -23.68 -18.24 15.01
N LEU A 437 -22.79 -17.26 14.77
CA LEU A 437 -21.92 -16.69 15.81
C LEU A 437 -22.66 -15.71 16.73
N MET A 438 -23.64 -14.96 16.21
CA MET A 438 -24.53 -14.13 17.04
C MET A 438 -25.56 -14.98 17.80
N GLN A 439 -26.05 -16.05 17.19
CA GLN A 439 -26.95 -17.00 17.86
C GLN A 439 -26.21 -17.78 18.96
N TYR A 440 -24.97 -18.21 18.70
CA TYR A 440 -24.09 -18.82 19.71
C TYR A 440 -23.71 -17.86 20.85
N ALA A 441 -23.45 -16.58 20.55
CA ALA A 441 -23.22 -15.57 21.59
C ALA A 441 -24.48 -15.31 22.45
N SER A 442 -25.68 -15.39 21.86
CA SER A 442 -26.93 -15.28 22.60
C SER A 442 -27.22 -16.51 23.48
N GLU A 443 -26.90 -17.72 23.00
CA GLU A 443 -27.08 -18.98 23.75
C GLU A 443 -26.07 -19.14 24.89
N VAL A 444 -24.83 -18.66 24.70
CA VAL A 444 -23.82 -18.64 25.78
C VAL A 444 -24.17 -17.60 26.85
N SER A 445 -24.84 -16.50 26.49
CA SER A 445 -25.33 -15.52 27.46
C SER A 445 -26.51 -16.02 28.30
N SER A 446 -27.33 -16.95 27.78
CA SER A 446 -28.43 -17.56 28.55
C SER A 446 -27.99 -18.69 29.46
N TYR A 447 -26.75 -19.18 29.33
CA TYR A 447 -26.23 -20.30 30.12
C TYR A 447 -25.51 -19.87 31.42
N HIS A 448 -25.36 -18.56 31.67
CA HIS A 448 -24.65 -18.05 32.84
C HIS A 448 -25.52 -17.55 34.00
N ASP A 449 -26.85 -17.63 33.88
CA ASP A 449 -27.78 -17.21 34.95
C ASP A 449 -28.22 -18.36 35.89
N ASP A 450 -27.78 -19.61 35.67
CA ASP A 450 -28.25 -20.78 36.43
C ASP A 450 -27.18 -21.53 37.26
N GLU A 451 -25.97 -20.98 37.46
CA GLU A 451 -24.91 -21.64 38.24
C GLU A 451 -24.76 -21.08 39.67
N ASP A 452 -25.85 -21.12 40.44
CA ASP A 452 -25.77 -21.12 41.91
C ASP A 452 -25.53 -22.56 42.41
N THR A 453 -24.49 -22.73 43.22
CA THR A 453 -24.11 -23.92 44.03
C THR A 453 -23.55 -25.16 43.32
N MET A 454 -22.23 -25.17 43.05
CA MET A 454 -21.45 -26.43 43.16
C MET A 454 -20.00 -26.23 43.62
N SER A 455 -19.59 -27.07 44.58
CA SER A 455 -18.37 -26.93 45.40
C SER A 455 -17.06 -27.29 44.68
N VAL A 456 -16.01 -26.52 45.00
CA VAL A 456 -14.64 -26.46 44.43
C VAL A 456 -13.75 -27.73 44.57
N SER A 457 -14.29 -28.90 44.92
CA SER A 457 -13.45 -30.09 45.23
C SER A 457 -13.26 -31.11 44.10
N SER A 458 -13.99 -31.08 42.98
CA SER A 458 -13.87 -32.14 41.94
C SER A 458 -13.05 -31.77 40.69
N GLN A 459 -12.76 -30.50 40.43
CA GLN A 459 -12.12 -30.07 39.17
C GLN A 459 -10.60 -30.29 39.12
N ARG A 460 -9.96 -30.62 40.26
CA ARG A 460 -8.49 -30.80 40.33
C ARG A 460 -7.99 -32.19 39.91
N GLN A 461 -8.87 -33.17 39.69
CA GLN A 461 -8.45 -34.55 39.35
C GLN A 461 -8.46 -34.89 37.86
N GLN A 462 -9.07 -34.08 36.99
CA GLN A 462 -9.10 -34.37 35.54
C GLN A 462 -8.00 -33.71 34.72
N MET A 463 -7.31 -32.69 35.24
CA MET A 463 -6.29 -31.94 34.47
C MET A 463 -4.88 -32.58 34.45
N ASN A 464 -4.64 -33.66 35.22
CA ASN A 464 -3.32 -34.30 35.35
C ASN A 464 -3.12 -35.59 34.51
N ARG A 465 -4.07 -35.99 33.65
CA ARG A 465 -3.93 -37.19 32.80
C ARG A 465 -3.65 -36.93 31.32
N GLY A 466 -3.63 -35.67 30.87
CA GLY A 466 -3.52 -35.32 29.44
C GLY A 466 -2.11 -35.05 28.90
N THR A 467 -1.10 -34.84 29.75
CA THR A 467 0.20 -34.26 29.34
C THR A 467 1.35 -35.26 29.20
N SER A 468 1.11 -36.58 29.34
CA SER A 468 2.20 -37.60 29.33
C SER A 468 2.43 -38.34 27.99
N LEU A 469 1.70 -38.05 26.92
CA LEU A 469 1.77 -38.86 25.67
C LEU A 469 2.27 -38.12 24.42
N ARG A 470 2.89 -36.93 24.54
CA ARG A 470 3.36 -36.17 23.37
C ARG A 470 4.85 -35.83 23.33
N SER A 471 5.68 -36.36 24.24
CA SER A 471 7.11 -36.00 24.34
C SER A 471 8.11 -37.00 23.74
N ASN A 472 7.68 -38.10 23.07
CA ASN A 472 8.59 -39.16 22.63
C ASN A 472 8.70 -39.36 21.10
N ALA A 473 8.35 -38.37 20.28
CA ALA A 473 8.40 -38.52 18.81
C ALA A 473 9.33 -37.54 18.08
N TYR A 474 10.20 -36.78 18.77
CA TYR A 474 11.03 -35.74 18.14
C TYR A 474 12.54 -35.80 18.47
N ASN A 475 13.06 -36.97 18.85
CA ASN A 475 14.49 -37.15 19.17
C ASN A 475 15.21 -38.26 18.38
N MET A 476 14.74 -38.62 17.19
CA MET A 476 15.45 -39.50 16.26
C MET A 476 15.43 -38.94 14.83
N SER A 477 16.16 -37.84 14.58
CA SER A 477 16.60 -37.50 13.21
C SER A 477 17.62 -36.35 13.17
N LEU A 478 18.63 -36.34 14.06
CA LEU A 478 19.68 -35.31 14.02
C LEU A 478 20.99 -35.83 14.66
N LYS A 479 21.43 -36.99 14.19
CA LYS A 479 22.75 -37.57 14.49
C LYS A 479 23.22 -38.44 13.31
N SER A 480 23.49 -37.82 12.16
CA SER A 480 24.23 -38.52 11.08
C SER A 480 24.86 -37.62 10.00
N ILE A 481 25.20 -36.35 10.28
CA ILE A 481 25.98 -35.54 9.31
C ILE A 481 26.92 -34.59 10.08
N VAL A 482 27.88 -35.17 10.82
CA VAL A 482 29.13 -34.50 11.21
C VAL A 482 30.16 -35.61 11.28
N GLU A 483 30.87 -35.83 10.17
CA GLU A 483 32.21 -36.42 10.08
C GLU A 483 32.43 -36.84 8.63
N GLU A 484 33.13 -36.01 7.85
CA GLU A 484 34.15 -36.44 6.89
C GLU A 484 34.70 -35.24 6.10
N GLY A 485 36.03 -35.21 5.93
CA GLY A 485 36.63 -34.60 4.75
C GLY A 485 37.41 -33.31 4.93
N VAL A 486 38.37 -33.27 5.85
CA VAL A 486 39.58 -32.45 5.67
C VAL A 486 40.43 -33.12 4.61
N ASN A 487 40.66 -32.44 3.47
CA ASN A 487 41.90 -32.62 2.70
C ASN A 487 42.19 -31.42 1.79
N SER A 488 43.47 -31.09 1.79
CA SER A 488 44.13 -29.95 1.16
C SER A 488 44.27 -30.09 -0.35
N THR A 489 44.30 -28.96 -1.06
CA THR A 489 45.14 -28.81 -2.25
C THR A 489 45.43 -27.34 -2.51
N THR A 490 46.69 -26.97 -2.37
CA THR A 490 47.28 -25.70 -2.79
C THR A 490 47.56 -25.76 -4.29
N GLY A 491 47.03 -24.79 -5.05
CA GLY A 491 47.33 -24.60 -6.47
C GLY A 491 47.39 -23.10 -6.78
N SER A 492 48.60 -22.62 -7.05
CA SER A 492 48.92 -21.28 -7.53
C SER A 492 48.52 -21.12 -9.00
N VAL A 493 47.78 -20.06 -9.32
CA VAL A 493 47.52 -19.62 -10.70
C VAL A 493 47.71 -18.10 -10.77
N ASP A 494 48.52 -17.68 -11.74
CA ASP A 494 48.89 -16.31 -12.03
C ASP A 494 47.70 -15.44 -12.48
N GLU A 495 47.68 -14.19 -12.00
CA GLU A 495 46.67 -13.17 -12.30
C GLU A 495 47.22 -12.20 -13.36
N PRO A 496 46.48 -11.86 -14.44
CA PRO A 496 46.87 -10.81 -15.36
C PRO A 496 46.40 -9.43 -14.89
N GLU A 497 47.27 -8.43 -15.04
CA GLU A 497 47.00 -7.02 -14.74
C GLU A 497 45.81 -6.47 -15.54
N HIS A 498 44.76 -6.07 -14.82
CA HIS A 498 43.67 -5.26 -15.36
C HIS A 498 43.73 -3.85 -14.75
N ILE A 499 43.75 -2.84 -15.62
CA ILE A 499 43.68 -1.41 -15.26
C ILE A 499 42.31 -1.14 -14.62
N VAL A 500 42.31 -0.74 -13.35
CA VAL A 500 41.11 -0.43 -12.55
C VAL A 500 40.89 1.07 -12.46
N ASP A 501 39.68 1.52 -12.82
CA ASP A 501 39.20 2.90 -12.65
C ASP A 501 39.04 3.23 -11.15
N HIS A 502 39.62 4.34 -10.71
CA HIS A 502 39.85 4.70 -9.30
C HIS A 502 38.58 5.04 -8.50
N ARG A 503 37.37 5.01 -9.10
CA ARG A 503 36.12 5.35 -8.40
C ARG A 503 35.45 4.19 -7.65
N ASP A 504 35.74 2.93 -8.01
CA ASP A 504 35.08 1.76 -7.38
C ASP A 504 35.80 1.21 -6.14
N TYR A 505 37.05 1.64 -5.90
CA TYR A 505 37.87 1.12 -4.80
C TYR A 505 37.37 1.55 -3.41
N SER A 506 36.71 2.71 -3.32
CA SER A 506 36.23 3.25 -2.05
C SER A 506 35.00 2.51 -1.51
N TYR A 507 34.17 1.93 -2.38
CA TYR A 507 32.96 1.24 -1.95
C TYR A 507 33.26 -0.20 -1.51
N TYR A 508 34.17 -0.90 -2.20
CA TYR A 508 34.56 -2.27 -1.86
C TYR A 508 35.30 -2.36 -0.51
N GLN A 509 36.12 -1.36 -0.18
CA GLN A 509 36.76 -1.25 1.15
C GLN A 509 35.72 -1.07 2.27
N LEU A 510 34.66 -0.28 2.02
CA LEU A 510 33.61 -0.03 3.00
C LEU A 510 32.81 -1.31 3.31
N THR A 511 32.48 -2.11 2.29
CA THR A 511 31.78 -3.40 2.48
C THR A 511 32.65 -4.44 3.18
N LYS A 512 33.97 -4.42 2.94
CA LYS A 512 34.93 -5.33 3.58
C LYS A 512 35.08 -5.03 5.07
N GLU A 513 35.10 -3.75 5.46
CA GLU A 513 35.16 -3.34 6.87
C GLU A 513 33.83 -3.55 7.61
N LEU A 514 32.68 -3.35 6.95
CA LEU A 514 31.37 -3.68 7.52
C LEU A 514 31.19 -5.20 7.77
N ASN A 515 31.71 -6.05 6.88
CA ASN A 515 31.69 -7.51 7.09
C ASN A 515 32.60 -7.96 8.24
N LYS A 516 33.74 -7.30 8.46
CA LYS A 516 34.58 -7.57 9.65
C LYS A 516 33.85 -7.21 10.94
N LEU A 517 33.16 -6.07 10.99
CA LEU A 517 32.38 -5.66 12.16
C LEU A 517 31.21 -6.60 12.45
N TYR A 518 30.54 -7.12 11.41
CA TYR A 518 29.47 -8.11 11.56
C TYR A 518 29.99 -9.45 12.13
N ILE A 519 31.16 -9.92 11.68
CA ILE A 519 31.78 -11.16 12.19
C ILE A 519 32.25 -11.00 13.63
N ILE A 520 32.73 -9.81 14.02
CA ILE A 520 33.13 -9.52 15.41
C ILE A 520 31.89 -9.47 16.32
N GLY A 521 30.78 -8.88 15.87
CA GLY A 521 29.52 -8.86 16.61
C GLY A 521 28.92 -10.25 16.83
N ALA A 522 29.00 -11.15 15.84
CA ALA A 522 28.50 -12.52 15.93
C ALA A 522 29.37 -13.46 16.79
N LYS A 523 30.61 -13.07 17.11
CA LYS A 523 31.48 -13.80 18.07
C LYS A 523 31.32 -13.31 19.51
N ALA A 524 30.69 -12.15 19.71
CA ALA A 524 30.45 -11.55 21.02
C ALA A 524 29.07 -11.88 21.60
N SER A 525 28.17 -12.45 20.80
CA SER A 525 26.92 -13.11 21.20
C SER A 525 27.11 -14.60 21.34
#